data_AF-C1B6M6-F1
#
_entry.id   AF-C1B6M6-F1
#
_cell.length_a   1.000
_cell.length_b   1.000
_cell.length_c   1.000
_cell.angle_alpha   90.00
_cell.angle_beta   90.00
_cell.angle_gamma   90.00
#
_symmetry.space_group_name_H-M   'P 1'
#
loop_
_entity.id
_entity.type
_entity.pdbx_description
1 polymer ?
#
loop_
_entity_poly.entity_id
_entity_poly.type
_entity_poly.pdbx_seq_one_letter_code
_entity_poly.pdbx_strand_id
1 'polypeptide(L)'
;MPDTDSSYVHPKSYANTRGGCSTTISGEHYISHALIRLYTFDDPDVRIQPTPNYRIPVGIQPRRFVANVLCTAHNNGLSDADSAALAFATFLRSIALRYMNGAGTWGEPEEVEVSGEDFQRWVLKLLITHAAADVFTGNNGERVTTVSDEAIDLLLDRAGWPSTWGLGVTGDLSNTHLSFDPFTRIETVTSDWCSAATLIKHDPKLLFGGVVELAGVSFTLCLFNQSEALLHDDEINPLRRVTRTQSHHDSWSPGEDSRAVGKRTHLHRVGRHDTLRPGHHLSVTHAVGVERSNPARAFAPTLCRSGRPSSSGCG
;
A
#
# COMPACT_ATOMS: atom_id res chain seq x y z
N MET A 1 -19.34 28.71 -8.58
CA MET A 1 -18.39 29.50 -9.38
C MET A 1 -17.22 28.58 -9.67
N PRO A 2 -16.92 28.22 -10.91
CA PRO A 2 -15.74 27.38 -11.14
C PRO A 2 -14.52 28.29 -10.97
N ASP A 3 -13.68 27.96 -9.99
CA ASP A 3 -12.31 28.46 -9.90
C ASP A 3 -11.58 28.03 -11.17
N THR A 4 -11.55 28.89 -12.19
CA THR A 4 -10.84 28.61 -13.45
C THR A 4 -9.75 29.63 -13.69
N ASP A 5 -9.05 30.05 -12.64
CA ASP A 5 -7.72 30.60 -12.83
C ASP A 5 -6.73 29.43 -12.86
N SER A 6 -6.33 29.03 -14.07
CA SER A 6 -5.34 27.97 -14.27
C SER A 6 -3.98 28.32 -13.66
N SER A 7 -3.72 29.58 -13.32
CA SER A 7 -2.51 30.02 -12.64
C SER A 7 -2.63 30.01 -11.11
N TYR A 8 -3.82 29.79 -10.55
CA TYR A 8 -4.01 29.81 -9.10
C TYR A 8 -3.25 28.68 -8.39
N VAL A 9 -2.59 29.05 -7.30
CA VAL A 9 -1.73 28.21 -6.46
C VAL A 9 -2.30 28.23 -5.04
N HIS A 10 -2.87 27.11 -4.58
CA HIS A 10 -3.41 27.03 -3.22
C HIS A 10 -2.26 26.83 -2.22
N PRO A 11 -2.09 27.70 -1.19
CA PRO A 11 -0.91 27.69 -0.33
C PRO A 11 -0.75 26.41 0.52
N LYS A 12 -1.84 25.70 0.80
CA LYS A 12 -1.82 24.42 1.54
C LYS A 12 -1.68 23.17 0.68
N SER A 13 -1.80 23.30 -0.65
CA SER A 13 -1.71 22.14 -1.54
C SER A 13 -0.24 21.84 -1.81
N TYR A 14 0.26 20.66 -1.49
CA TYR A 14 1.66 20.30 -1.81
C TYR A 14 1.90 20.25 -3.34
N ALA A 15 0.82 20.09 -4.12
CA ALA A 15 0.84 20.00 -5.58
C ALA A 15 0.79 21.38 -6.29
N ASN A 16 1.03 22.47 -5.55
CA ASN A 16 0.83 23.84 -6.03
C ASN A 16 1.99 24.38 -6.90
N THR A 17 2.94 23.53 -7.31
CA THR A 17 4.19 23.92 -8.00
C THR A 17 3.98 24.63 -9.33
N ARG A 18 2.88 24.35 -10.06
CA ARG A 18 2.61 24.91 -11.41
C ARG A 18 1.18 25.45 -11.58
N GLY A 19 0.51 25.81 -10.49
CA GLY A 19 -0.88 26.25 -10.52
C GLY A 19 -1.89 25.14 -10.82
N GLY A 20 -3.07 25.54 -11.30
CA GLY A 20 -4.21 24.66 -11.52
C GLY A 20 -4.89 24.19 -10.24
N CYS A 21 -4.64 24.87 -9.12
CA CYS A 21 -5.33 24.56 -7.88
C CYS A 21 -6.77 25.06 -7.90
N SER A 22 -7.61 24.42 -7.10
CA SER A 22 -8.89 24.97 -6.63
C SER A 22 -8.64 25.87 -5.41
N THR A 23 -9.50 26.88 -5.17
CA THR A 23 -9.48 27.67 -3.93
C THR A 23 -9.92 26.86 -2.71
N THR A 24 -10.50 25.68 -2.93
CA THR A 24 -10.95 24.78 -1.87
C THR A 24 -9.90 23.70 -1.59
N ILE A 25 -9.50 23.59 -0.30
CA ILE A 25 -8.70 22.47 0.17
C ILE A 25 -9.58 21.22 0.30
N SER A 26 -9.09 20.08 -0.16
CA SER A 26 -9.79 18.81 0.06
C SER A 26 -9.51 18.28 1.47
N GLY A 27 -10.46 17.52 2.02
CA GLY A 27 -10.24 16.67 3.18
C GLY A 27 -9.45 15.43 2.80
N GLU A 28 -8.29 15.59 2.18
CA GLU A 28 -7.47 14.46 1.73
C GLU A 28 -7.11 13.57 2.92
N HIS A 29 -7.40 12.28 2.81
CA HIS A 29 -7.16 11.34 3.89
C HIS A 29 -5.68 10.92 3.92
N TYR A 30 -5.17 10.54 5.09
CA TYR A 30 -3.80 10.01 5.16
C TYR A 30 -3.64 8.75 4.32
N ILE A 31 -4.68 7.91 4.27
CA ILE A 31 -4.79 6.74 3.39
C ILE A 31 -6.08 6.91 2.60
N SER A 32 -6.14 6.46 1.34
CA SER A 32 -7.31 6.58 0.48
C SER A 32 -8.60 6.22 1.20
N HIS A 33 -9.59 7.12 1.15
CA HIS A 33 -10.85 6.96 1.88
C HIS A 33 -11.58 5.67 1.50
N ALA A 34 -11.49 5.23 0.24
CA ALA A 34 -12.09 3.98 -0.20
C ALA A 34 -11.49 2.74 0.48
N LEU A 35 -10.18 2.74 0.75
CA LEU A 35 -9.53 1.66 1.51
C LEU A 35 -10.00 1.65 2.96
N ILE A 36 -10.10 2.83 3.59
CA ILE A 36 -10.65 2.94 4.94
C ILE A 36 -12.04 2.30 4.99
N ARG A 37 -12.94 2.66 4.06
CA ARG A 37 -14.29 2.09 3.98
C ARG A 37 -14.28 0.57 3.76
N LEU A 38 -13.40 0.07 2.91
CA LEU A 38 -13.24 -1.37 2.64
C LEU A 38 -12.90 -2.15 3.91
N TYR A 39 -11.94 -1.67 4.71
CA TYR A 39 -11.46 -2.40 5.88
C TYR A 39 -12.25 -2.12 7.16
N THR A 40 -12.93 -0.98 7.25
CA THR A 40 -13.81 -0.67 8.38
C THR A 40 -15.28 -0.97 8.12
N PHE A 41 -15.61 -1.55 6.97
CA PHE A 41 -17.00 -1.79 6.55
C PHE A 41 -17.87 -0.53 6.58
N ASP A 42 -17.27 0.63 6.31
CA ASP A 42 -17.91 1.95 6.38
C ASP A 42 -18.51 2.29 7.77
N ASP A 43 -18.08 1.59 8.83
CA ASP A 43 -18.53 1.84 10.20
C ASP A 43 -18.03 3.21 10.70
N PRO A 44 -18.93 4.17 11.03
CA PRO A 44 -18.55 5.50 11.47
C PRO A 44 -17.98 5.55 12.91
N ASP A 45 -18.23 4.51 13.71
CA ASP A 45 -17.83 4.41 15.12
C ASP A 45 -16.47 3.73 15.30
N VAL A 46 -15.98 3.05 14.25
CA VAL A 46 -14.63 2.50 14.20
C VAL A 46 -13.60 3.60 14.48
N ARG A 47 -12.50 3.21 15.13
CA ARG A 47 -11.36 4.09 15.37
C ARG A 47 -10.17 3.54 14.63
N ILE A 48 -9.67 4.32 13.67
CA ILE A 48 -8.40 4.05 13.01
C ILE A 48 -7.32 4.31 14.07
N GLN A 49 -6.55 3.29 14.39
CA GLN A 49 -5.37 3.38 15.24
C GLN A 49 -4.16 3.49 14.32
N PRO A 50 -3.54 4.67 14.20
CA PRO A 50 -2.34 4.84 13.41
C PRO A 50 -1.22 4.00 14.01
N THR A 51 -0.38 3.42 13.16
CA THR A 51 0.78 2.65 13.63
C THR A 51 1.71 3.55 14.46
N PRO A 52 2.56 3.01 15.35
CA PRO A 52 3.44 3.81 16.22
C PRO A 52 4.36 4.79 15.47
N ASN A 53 4.50 4.63 14.15
CA ASN A 53 5.26 5.49 13.26
C ASN A 53 4.48 6.75 12.82
N TYR A 54 3.33 7.03 13.43
CA TYR A 54 2.51 8.22 13.19
C TYR A 54 2.47 9.11 14.43
N ARG A 55 2.53 10.43 14.23
CA ARG A 55 2.31 11.46 15.28
C ARG A 55 0.85 11.67 15.62
N ILE A 56 0.04 10.63 15.54
CA ILE A 56 -1.39 10.70 15.76
C ILE A 56 -1.69 9.88 17.02
N PRO A 57 -1.82 10.54 18.19
CA PRO A 57 -1.70 9.89 19.50
C PRO A 57 -2.95 9.11 19.94
N VAL A 58 -4.05 9.21 19.22
CA VAL A 58 -5.35 8.64 19.61
C VAL A 58 -6.08 8.05 18.42
N GLY A 59 -6.93 7.05 18.67
CA GLY A 59 -7.82 6.50 17.66
C GLY A 59 -8.76 7.56 17.08
N ILE A 60 -8.70 7.76 15.76
CA ILE A 60 -9.47 8.79 15.05
C ILE A 60 -10.59 8.14 14.24
N GLN A 61 -11.75 8.80 14.17
CA GLN A 61 -12.84 8.36 13.28
C GLN A 61 -12.41 8.51 11.81
N PRO A 62 -12.81 7.61 10.91
CA PRO A 62 -12.53 7.69 9.47
C PRO A 62 -12.64 9.10 8.87
N ARG A 63 -13.79 9.77 9.08
CA ARG A 63 -14.07 11.13 8.56
C ARG A 63 -13.12 12.23 9.05
N ARG A 64 -12.40 12.00 10.16
CA ARG A 64 -11.45 12.94 10.76
C ARG A 64 -10.00 12.56 10.46
N PHE A 65 -9.77 11.44 9.80
CA PHE A 65 -8.45 10.95 9.44
C PHE A 65 -7.95 11.61 8.15
N VAL A 66 -7.89 12.95 8.20
CA VAL A 66 -7.58 13.82 7.06
C VAL A 66 -6.36 14.70 7.33
N ALA A 67 -5.57 14.96 6.29
CA ALA A 67 -4.35 15.74 6.29
C ALA A 67 -4.59 17.21 5.86
N ASN A 68 -5.56 17.47 4.99
CA ASN A 68 -5.85 18.80 4.42
C ASN A 68 -4.64 19.45 3.68
N VAL A 69 -3.90 18.63 2.91
CA VAL A 69 -2.65 19.02 2.23
C VAL A 69 -2.75 19.04 0.70
N LEU A 70 -3.94 18.84 0.14
CA LEU A 70 -4.16 18.77 -1.31
C LEU A 70 -5.47 19.48 -1.68
N CYS A 71 -5.48 20.31 -2.73
CA CYS A 71 -6.70 21.00 -3.17
C CYS A 71 -7.70 20.04 -3.84
N THR A 72 -8.98 20.42 -3.92
CA THR A 72 -10.01 19.56 -4.52
C THR A 72 -9.77 19.23 -5.98
N ALA A 73 -9.23 20.18 -6.77
CA ALA A 73 -8.92 19.93 -8.18
C ALA A 73 -7.85 18.85 -8.36
N HIS A 74 -6.69 18.99 -7.69
CA HIS A 74 -5.62 18.00 -7.76
C HIS A 74 -6.01 16.66 -7.14
N ASN A 75 -6.77 16.67 -6.04
CA ASN A 75 -7.21 15.42 -5.44
C ASN A 75 -8.18 14.65 -6.36
N ASN A 76 -9.14 15.35 -6.97
CA ASN A 76 -10.05 14.73 -7.95
C ASN A 76 -9.29 14.16 -9.15
N GLY A 77 -8.22 14.84 -9.60
CA GLY A 77 -7.34 14.34 -10.67
C GLY A 77 -6.56 13.07 -10.33
N LEU A 78 -6.55 12.64 -9.06
CA LEU A 78 -5.87 11.43 -8.59
C LEU A 78 -6.86 10.29 -8.24
N SER A 79 -8.13 10.39 -8.63
CA SER A 79 -9.15 9.37 -8.33
C SER A 79 -8.84 8.00 -8.92
N ASP A 80 -8.17 7.96 -10.07
CA ASP A 80 -7.82 6.70 -10.76
C ASP A 80 -6.73 5.95 -9.99
N ALA A 81 -5.78 6.68 -9.40
CA ALA A 81 -4.79 6.14 -8.48
C ALA A 81 -5.45 5.48 -7.25
N ASP A 82 -6.40 6.17 -6.61
CA ASP A 82 -7.15 5.60 -5.49
C ASP A 82 -7.98 4.37 -5.90
N SER A 83 -8.52 4.38 -7.11
CA SER A 83 -9.33 3.28 -7.66
C SER A 83 -8.47 2.04 -7.95
N ALA A 84 -7.27 2.22 -8.49
CA ALA A 84 -6.30 1.15 -8.72
C ALA A 84 -5.94 0.44 -7.40
N ALA A 85 -5.63 1.22 -6.36
CA ALA A 85 -5.34 0.67 -5.04
C ALA A 85 -6.52 -0.06 -4.41
N LEU A 86 -7.74 0.48 -4.55
CA LEU A 86 -8.96 -0.17 -4.07
C LEU A 86 -9.20 -1.51 -4.76
N ALA A 87 -9.06 -1.57 -6.09
CA ALA A 87 -9.25 -2.80 -6.85
C ALA A 87 -8.29 -3.90 -6.36
N PHE A 88 -7.01 -3.55 -6.23
CA PHE A 88 -5.98 -4.45 -5.71
C PHE A 88 -6.26 -4.94 -4.28
N ALA A 89 -6.56 -4.02 -3.36
CA ALA A 89 -6.84 -4.35 -1.96
C ALA A 89 -8.10 -5.21 -1.82
N THR A 90 -9.13 -4.91 -2.60
CA THR A 90 -10.39 -5.67 -2.61
C THR A 90 -10.14 -7.11 -3.04
N PHE A 91 -9.34 -7.31 -4.09
CA PHE A 91 -8.95 -8.63 -4.55
C PHE A 91 -8.20 -9.41 -3.45
N LEU A 92 -7.07 -8.87 -2.95
CA LEU A 92 -6.25 -9.53 -1.92
C LEU A 92 -7.06 -9.89 -0.66
N ARG A 93 -7.85 -8.95 -0.17
CA ARG A 93 -8.70 -9.17 1.00
C ARG A 93 -9.71 -10.29 0.76
N SER A 94 -10.34 -10.31 -0.42
CA SER A 94 -11.37 -11.29 -0.75
C SER A 94 -10.82 -12.71 -0.87
N ILE A 95 -9.67 -12.88 -1.52
CA ILE A 95 -9.01 -14.18 -1.65
C ILE A 95 -8.48 -14.66 -0.28
N ALA A 96 -7.89 -13.77 0.52
CA ALA A 96 -7.32 -14.12 1.81
C ALA A 96 -8.40 -14.55 2.82
N LEU A 97 -9.50 -13.81 2.93
CA LEU A 97 -10.60 -14.14 3.82
C LEU A 97 -11.27 -15.47 3.44
N ARG A 98 -11.45 -15.76 2.15
CA ARG A 98 -12.01 -17.05 1.72
C ARG A 98 -11.07 -18.21 2.01
N TYR A 99 -9.78 -18.05 1.74
CA TYR A 99 -8.78 -19.07 2.07
C TYR A 99 -8.78 -19.41 3.57
N MET A 100 -8.72 -18.39 4.42
CA MET A 100 -8.69 -18.58 5.88
C MET A 100 -10.00 -19.14 6.44
N ASN A 101 -11.16 -18.71 5.92
CA ASN A 101 -12.47 -19.22 6.34
C ASN A 101 -12.79 -20.62 5.78
N GLY A 102 -12.13 -21.03 4.69
CA GLY A 102 -12.31 -22.32 4.01
C GLY A 102 -11.42 -23.46 4.55
N ALA A 103 -10.96 -23.37 5.80
CA ALA A 103 -9.97 -24.29 6.38
C ALA A 103 -8.63 -24.37 5.61
N GLY A 104 -8.25 -23.30 4.90
CA GLY A 104 -7.04 -23.28 4.07
C GLY A 104 -7.19 -24.04 2.75
N THR A 105 -8.43 -24.25 2.28
CA THR A 105 -8.65 -24.80 0.94
C THR A 105 -8.78 -23.67 -0.07
N TRP A 106 -8.01 -23.82 -1.15
CA TRP A 106 -8.07 -22.90 -2.27
C TRP A 106 -9.26 -23.22 -3.19
N GLY A 107 -9.85 -22.18 -3.78
CA GLY A 107 -10.90 -22.28 -4.80
C GLY A 107 -10.34 -22.28 -6.23
N GLU A 108 -11.19 -21.91 -7.19
CA GLU A 108 -10.77 -21.70 -8.58
C GLU A 108 -9.74 -20.56 -8.71
N PRO A 109 -8.87 -20.62 -9.73
CA PRO A 109 -7.97 -19.52 -10.05
C PRO A 109 -8.71 -18.20 -10.24
N GLU A 110 -8.15 -17.13 -9.69
CA GLU A 110 -8.71 -15.79 -9.81
C GLU A 110 -7.59 -14.80 -10.09
N GLU A 111 -7.96 -13.74 -10.83
CA GLU A 111 -7.03 -12.71 -11.27
C GLU A 111 -7.66 -11.32 -11.07
N VAL A 112 -6.80 -10.34 -10.81
CA VAL A 112 -7.16 -8.92 -10.90
C VAL A 112 -6.17 -8.21 -11.78
N GLU A 113 -6.68 -7.35 -12.65
CA GLU A 113 -5.90 -6.50 -13.54
C GLU A 113 -6.02 -5.04 -13.07
N VAL A 114 -4.89 -4.41 -12.76
CA VAL A 114 -4.83 -3.04 -12.24
C VAL A 114 -3.84 -2.21 -13.05
N SER A 115 -4.12 -0.93 -13.32
CA SER A 115 -3.15 -0.03 -13.95
C SER A 115 -1.90 0.11 -13.07
N GLY A 116 -0.74 -0.34 -13.58
CA GLY A 116 0.52 -0.23 -12.83
C GLY A 116 0.93 1.23 -12.60
N GLU A 117 0.61 2.09 -13.55
CA GLU A 117 0.88 3.51 -13.50
C GLU A 117 0.05 4.24 -12.44
N ASP A 118 -1.25 3.94 -12.37
CA ASP A 118 -2.12 4.52 -11.35
C ASP A 118 -1.78 3.96 -9.96
N PHE A 119 -1.41 2.68 -9.87
CA PHE A 119 -1.02 2.08 -8.60
C PHE A 119 0.29 2.67 -8.06
N GLN A 120 1.30 2.92 -8.90
CA GLN A 120 2.52 3.57 -8.43
C GLN A 120 2.31 5.06 -8.11
N ARG A 121 1.42 5.77 -8.84
CA ARG A 121 0.98 7.13 -8.48
C ARG A 121 0.26 7.13 -7.13
N TRP A 122 -0.52 6.09 -6.81
CA TRP A 122 -1.14 5.95 -5.48
C TRP A 122 -0.10 5.78 -4.37
N VAL A 123 0.91 4.92 -4.56
CA VAL A 123 2.02 4.77 -3.60
C VAL A 123 2.74 6.11 -3.41
N LEU A 124 3.01 6.84 -4.49
CA LEU A 124 3.64 8.16 -4.42
C LEU A 124 2.76 9.19 -3.69
N LYS A 125 1.47 9.23 -4.02
CA LYS A 125 0.45 10.07 -3.37
C LYS A 125 0.47 9.85 -1.87
N LEU A 126 0.45 8.58 -1.45
CA LEU A 126 0.47 8.19 -0.04
C LEU A 126 1.72 8.76 0.65
N LEU A 127 2.91 8.51 0.11
CA LEU A 127 4.17 8.96 0.71
C LEU A 127 4.25 10.49 0.80
N ILE A 128 3.85 11.22 -0.25
CA ILE A 128 3.86 12.68 -0.27
C ILE A 128 2.83 13.26 0.69
N THR A 129 1.61 12.72 0.75
CA THR A 129 0.56 13.18 1.69
C THR A 129 1.07 13.11 3.13
N HIS A 130 1.73 12.02 3.51
CA HIS A 130 2.28 11.88 4.85
C HIS A 130 3.47 12.79 5.13
N ALA A 131 4.35 12.98 4.14
CA ALA A 131 5.46 13.93 4.24
C ALA A 131 4.95 15.37 4.42
N ALA A 132 3.98 15.79 3.59
CA ALA A 132 3.37 17.11 3.64
C ALA A 132 2.60 17.37 4.94
N ALA A 133 2.02 16.32 5.54
CA ALA A 133 1.29 16.43 6.80
C ALA A 133 2.19 16.33 8.05
N ASP A 134 3.50 16.11 7.89
CA ASP A 134 4.48 15.96 8.99
C ASP A 134 4.08 14.88 10.02
N VAL A 135 3.45 13.79 9.56
CA VAL A 135 2.93 12.75 10.46
C VAL A 135 3.86 11.56 10.67
N PHE A 136 4.84 11.31 9.80
CA PHE A 136 5.77 10.19 9.99
C PHE A 136 6.77 10.45 11.12
N THR A 137 7.00 9.42 11.94
CA THR A 137 8.06 9.35 12.96
C THR A 137 9.08 8.22 12.73
N GLY A 138 8.95 7.48 11.62
CA GLY A 138 9.92 6.45 11.22
C GLY A 138 11.33 7.00 11.04
N ASN A 139 12.36 6.13 11.09
CA ASN A 139 13.79 6.47 10.98
C ASN A 139 14.31 7.37 12.11
N ASN A 140 14.23 6.93 13.37
CA ASN A 140 14.74 7.68 14.53
C ASN A 140 14.15 9.09 14.69
N GLY A 141 12.93 9.33 14.20
CA GLY A 141 12.28 10.64 14.24
C GLY A 141 12.72 11.60 13.14
N GLU A 142 13.45 11.12 12.13
CA GLU A 142 13.75 11.90 10.94
C GLU A 142 12.52 12.18 10.09
N ARG A 143 12.61 13.26 9.30
CA ARG A 143 11.46 13.82 8.59
C ARG A 143 11.87 14.22 7.19
N VAL A 144 10.98 13.97 6.24
CA VAL A 144 11.03 14.61 4.94
C VAL A 144 10.73 16.09 5.14
N THR A 145 11.66 16.96 4.74
CA THR A 145 11.42 18.42 4.72
C THR A 145 11.13 18.92 3.31
N THR A 146 11.42 18.10 2.30
CA THR A 146 11.35 18.51 0.89
C THR A 146 10.84 17.35 0.05
N VAL A 147 9.90 17.65 -0.84
CA VAL A 147 9.47 16.78 -1.95
C VAL A 147 9.88 17.51 -3.22
N SER A 148 10.48 16.81 -4.18
CA SER A 148 10.94 17.45 -5.41
C SER A 148 9.79 17.76 -6.37
N ASP A 149 9.95 18.80 -7.19
CA ASP A 149 8.94 19.16 -8.19
C ASP A 149 8.74 18.03 -9.21
N GLU A 150 9.79 17.26 -9.51
CA GLU A 150 9.71 16.10 -10.39
C GLU A 150 8.80 15.01 -9.80
N ALA A 151 8.87 14.77 -8.49
CA ALA A 151 7.95 13.82 -7.84
C ALA A 151 6.48 14.31 -7.92
N ILE A 152 6.25 15.62 -7.80
CA ILE A 152 4.92 16.20 -8.01
C ILE A 152 4.46 16.05 -9.46
N ASP A 153 5.35 16.28 -10.42
CA ASP A 153 5.02 16.12 -11.83
C ASP A 153 4.73 14.67 -12.21
N LEU A 154 5.45 13.69 -11.63
CA LEU A 154 5.14 12.26 -11.80
C LEU A 154 3.78 11.90 -11.20
N LEU A 155 3.47 12.44 -10.03
CA LEU A 155 2.19 12.21 -9.36
C LEU A 155 1.02 12.74 -10.20
N LEU A 156 1.17 13.93 -10.77
CA LEU A 156 0.12 14.63 -11.54
C LEU A 156 0.13 14.29 -13.03
N ASP A 157 0.89 13.26 -13.43
CA ASP A 157 1.02 12.82 -14.83
C ASP A 157 1.46 13.93 -15.80
N ARG A 158 2.33 14.83 -15.32
CA ARG A 158 2.95 15.92 -16.10
C ARG A 158 4.32 15.54 -16.66
N ALA A 159 4.89 14.45 -16.16
CA ALA A 159 6.14 13.88 -16.60
C ALA A 159 6.05 12.35 -16.64
N GLY A 160 6.72 11.73 -17.61
CA GLY A 160 6.86 10.28 -17.66
C GLY A 160 7.84 9.76 -16.61
N TRP A 161 7.59 8.56 -16.09
CA TRP A 161 8.48 7.91 -15.15
C TRP A 161 9.85 7.61 -15.77
N PRO A 162 10.96 8.07 -15.17
CA PRO A 162 12.29 7.65 -15.59
C PRO A 162 12.41 6.14 -15.56
N SER A 163 13.10 5.55 -16.55
CA SER A 163 13.21 4.09 -16.66
C SER A 163 13.87 3.43 -15.45
N THR A 164 14.63 4.20 -14.66
CA THR A 164 15.35 3.78 -13.45
C THR A 164 14.59 3.99 -12.15
N TRP A 165 13.41 4.60 -12.21
CA TRP A 165 12.53 4.89 -11.07
C TRP A 165 11.30 3.98 -11.14
N GLY A 166 10.51 4.00 -10.06
CA GLY A 166 9.19 3.37 -10.06
C GLY A 166 9.01 2.35 -8.96
N LEU A 167 7.95 1.56 -9.14
CA LEU A 167 7.49 0.57 -8.18
C LEU A 167 8.30 -0.73 -8.27
N GLY A 168 8.51 -1.35 -7.12
CA GLY A 168 9.07 -2.68 -6.98
C GLY A 168 8.29 -3.50 -5.97
N VAL A 169 8.36 -4.82 -6.13
CA VAL A 169 7.82 -5.80 -5.19
C VAL A 169 8.95 -6.75 -4.79
N THR A 170 8.82 -7.40 -3.62
CA THR A 170 9.81 -8.41 -3.24
C THR A 170 9.76 -9.59 -4.20
N GLY A 171 10.91 -9.95 -4.77
CA GLY A 171 11.10 -11.22 -5.49
C GLY A 171 12.00 -12.19 -4.75
N ASP A 172 12.48 -11.81 -3.57
CA ASP A 172 13.29 -12.66 -2.70
C ASP A 172 12.47 -12.97 -1.44
N LEU A 173 11.99 -14.21 -1.33
CA LEU A 173 11.22 -14.69 -0.18
C LEU A 173 12.03 -14.71 1.12
N SER A 174 13.37 -14.56 1.03
CA SER A 174 14.24 -14.38 2.20
C SER A 174 14.36 -12.93 2.66
N ASN A 175 13.78 -11.97 1.93
CA ASN A 175 13.76 -10.57 2.34
C ASN A 175 12.85 -10.41 3.58
N THR A 176 13.47 -10.14 4.72
CA THR A 176 12.78 -9.96 6.01
C THR A 176 12.17 -8.56 6.18
N HIS A 177 12.42 -7.63 5.26
CA HIS A 177 11.93 -6.26 5.31
C HIS A 177 10.68 -6.03 4.47
N LEU A 178 10.39 -6.93 3.53
CA LEU A 178 9.24 -6.83 2.63
C LEU A 178 8.34 -8.03 2.81
N SER A 179 7.08 -7.77 3.14
CA SER A 179 6.05 -8.80 3.24
C SER A 179 5.49 -9.15 1.86
N PHE A 180 5.10 -10.40 1.68
CA PHE A 180 4.42 -10.91 0.48
C PHE A 180 3.32 -11.92 0.83
N ASP A 181 2.94 -11.99 2.10
CA ASP A 181 2.05 -13.03 2.62
C ASP A 181 0.76 -12.43 3.19
N PRO A 182 -0.30 -12.34 2.36
CA PRO A 182 -1.62 -11.92 2.81
C PRO A 182 -2.42 -13.05 3.49
N PHE A 183 -1.90 -14.28 3.57
CA PHE A 183 -2.68 -15.49 3.85
C PHE A 183 -2.41 -16.13 5.21
N THR A 184 -1.26 -15.86 5.82
CA THR A 184 -0.89 -16.50 7.09
C THR A 184 -1.54 -15.85 8.32
N ARG A 185 -1.81 -14.54 8.27
CA ARG A 185 -2.35 -13.77 9.40
C ARG A 185 -3.63 -13.06 8.99
N ILE A 186 -4.72 -13.33 9.69
CA ILE A 186 -6.01 -12.67 9.45
C ILE A 186 -5.92 -11.17 9.69
N GLU A 187 -5.08 -10.73 10.63
CA GLU A 187 -4.86 -9.33 10.97
C GLU A 187 -4.35 -8.54 9.77
N THR A 188 -3.49 -9.15 8.96
CA THR A 188 -2.89 -8.54 7.77
C THR A 188 -3.91 -8.07 6.73
N VAL A 189 -5.10 -8.67 6.70
CA VAL A 189 -6.19 -8.28 5.79
C VAL A 189 -7.43 -7.75 6.52
N THR A 190 -7.30 -7.46 7.83
CA THR A 190 -8.42 -6.94 8.63
C THR A 190 -8.04 -5.71 9.48
N SER A 191 -6.95 -5.75 10.25
CA SER A 191 -6.52 -4.65 11.14
C SER A 191 -5.21 -3.99 10.73
N ASP A 192 -4.26 -4.75 10.21
CA ASP A 192 -2.88 -4.33 9.91
C ASP A 192 -2.70 -4.08 8.40
N TRP A 193 -3.79 -3.71 7.72
CA TRP A 193 -3.93 -3.80 6.26
C TRP A 193 -3.21 -2.70 5.48
N CYS A 194 -2.70 -1.65 6.12
CA CYS A 194 -1.91 -0.63 5.44
C CYS A 194 -0.85 -0.03 6.36
N SER A 195 0.36 0.11 5.83
CA SER A 195 1.43 0.87 6.46
C SER A 195 2.25 1.60 5.40
N ALA A 196 2.98 2.64 5.81
CA ALA A 196 3.86 3.38 4.92
C ALA A 196 5.08 3.88 5.70
N ALA A 197 6.24 3.88 5.04
CA ALA A 197 7.50 4.37 5.56
C ALA A 197 8.27 5.08 4.44
N THR A 198 8.83 6.24 4.73
CA THR A 198 9.60 7.02 3.75
C THR A 198 11.08 6.65 3.77
N LEU A 199 11.69 6.64 2.58
CA LEU A 199 13.14 6.68 2.41
C LEU A 199 13.56 8.14 2.25
N ILE A 200 14.50 8.57 3.08
CA ILE A 200 14.95 9.96 3.15
C ILE A 200 16.41 9.99 2.68
N LYS A 201 16.70 10.81 1.67
CA LYS A 201 18.08 11.19 1.38
C LYS A 201 18.48 12.28 2.38
N HIS A 202 19.64 12.17 3.02
CA HIS A 202 20.12 13.20 3.94
C HIS A 202 20.79 14.33 3.17
N ASP A 203 20.59 15.56 3.66
CA ASP A 203 21.19 16.81 3.15
C ASP A 203 20.96 17.08 1.64
N PRO A 204 19.79 17.66 1.26
CA PRO A 204 18.64 18.00 2.10
C PRO A 204 17.82 16.75 2.46
N LYS A 205 16.96 16.84 3.50
CA LYS A 205 16.04 15.74 3.90
C LYS A 205 14.91 15.56 2.88
N LEU A 206 15.26 14.97 1.75
CA LEU A 206 14.43 14.82 0.56
C LEU A 206 13.68 13.48 0.59
N LEU A 207 12.40 13.48 0.19
CA LEU A 207 11.68 12.24 -0.11
C LEU A 207 12.35 11.55 -1.29
N PHE A 208 12.96 10.41 -1.04
CA PHE A 208 13.71 9.64 -2.03
C PHE A 208 12.97 8.37 -2.47
N GLY A 209 11.89 8.02 -1.76
CA GLY A 209 11.11 6.83 -2.00
C GLY A 209 10.38 6.40 -0.74
N GLY A 210 9.97 5.13 -0.69
CA GLY A 210 9.31 4.57 0.46
C GLY A 210 8.95 3.10 0.30
N VAL A 211 8.49 2.52 1.40
CA VAL A 211 7.84 1.22 1.44
C VAL A 211 6.40 1.45 1.86
N VAL A 212 5.46 0.88 1.10
CA VAL A 212 4.04 0.86 1.42
C VAL A 212 3.60 -0.59 1.52
N GLU A 213 3.04 -0.96 2.65
CA GLU A 213 2.40 -2.26 2.82
C GLU A 213 0.92 -2.12 2.58
N LEU A 214 0.34 -3.00 1.77
CA LEU A 214 -1.08 -3.10 1.51
C LEU A 214 -1.49 -4.56 1.58
N ALA A 215 -2.37 -4.88 2.53
CA ALA A 215 -2.93 -6.20 2.73
C ALA A 215 -1.88 -7.31 2.85
N GLY A 216 -0.71 -7.04 3.45
CA GLY A 216 0.37 -8.03 3.59
C GLY A 216 1.35 -8.12 2.44
N VAL A 217 1.19 -7.29 1.41
CA VAL A 217 2.14 -7.16 0.31
C VAL A 217 2.85 -5.82 0.41
N SER A 218 4.18 -5.85 0.45
CA SER A 218 5.01 -4.66 0.49
C SER A 218 5.43 -4.22 -0.91
N PHE A 219 5.22 -2.93 -1.17
CA PHE A 219 5.59 -2.24 -2.38
C PHE A 219 6.67 -1.21 -2.06
N THR A 220 7.74 -1.21 -2.83
CA THR A 220 8.79 -0.20 -2.73
C THR A 220 8.63 0.80 -3.86
N LEU A 221 8.79 2.09 -3.58
CA LEU A 221 8.85 3.12 -4.60
C LEU A 221 10.20 3.83 -4.52
N CYS A 222 10.86 4.00 -5.67
CA CYS A 222 12.14 4.70 -5.76
C CYS A 222 12.03 5.91 -6.69
N LEU A 223 12.50 7.06 -6.19
CA LEU A 223 12.57 8.33 -6.93
C LEU A 223 14.03 8.67 -7.29
N PHE A 224 14.80 7.64 -7.65
CA PHE A 224 16.23 7.77 -7.97
C PHE A 224 16.72 6.59 -8.80
N ASN A 225 17.93 6.73 -9.34
CA ASN A 225 18.57 5.67 -10.10
C ASN A 225 19.03 4.52 -9.18
N GLN A 226 18.26 3.45 -9.12
CA GLN A 226 18.56 2.29 -8.27
C GLN A 226 19.89 1.60 -8.58
N SER A 227 20.46 1.74 -9.79
CA SER A 227 21.76 1.15 -10.10
C SER A 227 22.88 1.71 -9.24
N GLU A 228 22.74 2.94 -8.75
CA GLU A 228 23.69 3.56 -7.82
C GLU A 228 23.53 3.00 -6.40
N ALA A 229 22.30 2.65 -5.98
CA ALA A 229 22.07 2.06 -4.67
C ALA A 229 22.46 0.58 -4.57
N LEU A 230 22.73 -0.09 -5.71
CA LEU A 230 23.37 -1.41 -5.72
C LEU A 230 24.87 -1.35 -5.41
N LEU A 231 25.49 -0.17 -5.49
CA LEU A 231 26.92 0.03 -5.26
C LEU A 231 27.27 0.33 -3.80
N HIS A 232 26.28 0.68 -2.98
CA HIS A 232 26.48 0.93 -1.55
C HIS A 232 26.11 -0.31 -0.75
N ASP A 233 27.08 -0.85 -0.02
CA ASP A 233 26.97 -2.09 0.77
C ASP A 233 26.23 -1.91 2.11
N ASP A 234 25.62 -0.74 2.35
CA ASP A 234 24.90 -0.46 3.59
C ASP A 234 23.67 -1.38 3.72
N GLU A 235 23.65 -2.13 4.82
CA GLU A 235 22.74 -3.23 5.14
C GLU A 235 21.24 -2.83 5.21
N ILE A 236 20.95 -1.52 5.22
CA ILE A 236 19.60 -0.94 5.42
C ILE A 236 19.00 -0.45 4.10
N ASN A 237 19.34 -1.07 2.98
CA ASN A 237 18.63 -0.82 1.73
C ASN A 237 17.50 -1.86 1.57
N PRO A 238 16.23 -1.58 1.96
CA PRO A 238 15.11 -2.52 1.74
C PRO A 238 14.87 -2.79 0.25
N LEU A 239 15.48 -2.00 -0.64
CA LEU A 239 15.45 -2.14 -2.08
C LEU A 239 16.48 -3.16 -2.60
N ARG A 240 17.36 -3.68 -1.74
CA ARG A 240 18.31 -4.73 -2.11
C ARG A 240 17.52 -5.97 -2.50
N ARG A 241 17.81 -6.52 -3.68
CA ARG A 241 17.11 -7.69 -4.26
C ARG A 241 15.61 -7.49 -4.50
N VAL A 242 15.13 -6.25 -4.51
CA VAL A 242 13.87 -5.93 -5.17
C VAL A 242 14.06 -6.23 -6.64
N THR A 243 13.17 -7.05 -7.21
CA THR A 243 13.34 -7.48 -8.59
C THR A 243 12.93 -6.31 -9.48
N ARG A 244 13.93 -5.72 -10.14
CA ARG A 244 13.73 -4.82 -11.28
C ARG A 244 13.79 -5.66 -12.54
N THR A 245 13.12 -5.15 -13.54
CA THR A 245 12.58 -6.05 -14.52
C THR A 245 12.48 -5.34 -15.87
N GLN A 246 12.62 -6.10 -16.94
CA GLN A 246 12.91 -5.58 -18.27
C GLN A 246 12.08 -6.35 -19.28
N SER A 247 11.04 -5.67 -19.79
CA SER A 247 10.25 -5.96 -21.00
C SER A 247 10.45 -7.35 -21.60
N HIS A 248 9.46 -8.23 -21.44
CA HIS A 248 8.60 -8.74 -22.54
C HIS A 248 7.25 -9.19 -21.93
N HIS A 249 6.20 -9.34 -22.75
CA HIS A 249 4.87 -9.73 -22.30
C HIS A 249 4.90 -11.02 -21.48
N ASP A 250 4.71 -10.95 -20.16
CA ASP A 250 4.53 -12.13 -19.31
C ASP A 250 3.53 -11.83 -18.17
N SER A 251 2.55 -12.73 -18.02
CA SER A 251 1.58 -12.78 -16.93
C SER A 251 2.21 -13.32 -15.66
N TRP A 252 2.02 -12.66 -14.51
CA TRP A 252 2.47 -13.15 -13.21
C TRP A 252 1.64 -14.37 -12.80
N SER A 253 2.25 -15.55 -12.75
CA SER A 253 1.63 -16.79 -12.23
C SER A 253 2.56 -17.46 -11.21
N PRO A 254 2.05 -17.90 -10.04
CA PRO A 254 2.81 -18.71 -9.09
C PRO A 254 3.14 -20.06 -9.74
N GLY A 255 4.42 -20.44 -9.78
CA GLY A 255 4.89 -21.62 -10.51
C GLY A 255 4.28 -22.94 -10.04
N GLU A 256 3.74 -23.71 -10.98
CA GLU A 256 3.46 -25.14 -10.83
C GLU A 256 4.73 -25.94 -11.13
N ASP A 257 5.28 -26.65 -10.14
CA ASP A 257 6.07 -27.85 -10.45
C ASP A 257 5.87 -28.93 -9.38
N SER A 258 5.25 -30.02 -9.81
CA SER A 258 4.85 -31.16 -9.00
C SER A 258 6.01 -32.13 -8.79
N ARG A 259 6.78 -31.97 -7.71
CA ARG A 259 7.58 -33.07 -7.12
C ARG A 259 7.56 -33.04 -5.60
N ALA A 260 6.84 -34.01 -5.04
CA ALA A 260 6.74 -34.31 -3.63
C ALA A 260 8.10 -34.67 -2.99
N VAL A 261 8.51 -33.94 -1.94
CA VAL A 261 9.13 -34.46 -0.70
C VAL A 261 8.80 -33.45 0.42
N GLY A 262 8.36 -33.97 1.56
CA GLY A 262 7.61 -33.20 2.56
C GLY A 262 8.39 -32.23 3.46
N LYS A 263 7.56 -31.42 4.13
CA LYS A 263 7.79 -30.46 5.23
C LYS A 263 8.10 -29.02 4.78
N ARG A 264 7.21 -28.13 5.26
CA ARG A 264 7.08 -26.68 5.01
C ARG A 264 6.66 -26.34 3.60
N THR A 265 5.53 -25.65 3.49
CA THR A 265 5.08 -24.99 2.26
C THR A 265 6.12 -23.92 1.92
N HIS A 266 7.13 -24.32 1.16
CA HIS A 266 8.07 -23.43 0.53
C HIS A 266 7.43 -23.02 -0.80
N LEU A 267 7.15 -21.72 -0.98
CA LEU A 267 7.07 -21.16 -2.33
C LEU A 267 8.44 -21.42 -2.99
N HIS A 268 8.49 -22.35 -3.93
CA HIS A 268 9.72 -22.67 -4.62
C HIS A 268 9.98 -21.66 -5.75
N ARG A 269 11.25 -21.26 -5.82
CA ARG A 269 11.88 -20.37 -6.79
C ARG A 269 11.57 -20.76 -8.24
N VAL A 270 10.88 -19.89 -8.97
CA VAL A 270 10.94 -19.83 -10.44
C VAL A 270 11.52 -18.47 -10.82
N GLY A 271 12.57 -18.48 -11.63
CA GLY A 271 13.29 -17.28 -12.05
C GLY A 271 12.67 -16.64 -13.30
N ARG A 272 12.87 -15.31 -13.35
CA ARG A 272 12.68 -14.32 -14.46
C ARG A 272 11.30 -13.64 -14.57
N HIS A 273 11.10 -12.33 -14.87
CA HIS A 273 11.81 -11.03 -14.63
C HIS A 273 10.91 -9.79 -15.05
N ASP A 274 9.72 -9.39 -14.51
CA ASP A 274 8.92 -8.22 -15.09
C ASP A 274 8.48 -6.96 -14.23
N THR A 275 8.54 -5.73 -14.81
CA THR A 275 8.24 -4.36 -14.19
C THR A 275 7.10 -3.77 -14.98
N LEU A 276 6.29 -2.97 -14.30
CA LEU A 276 5.20 -2.23 -14.90
C LEU A 276 5.72 -0.96 -15.55
N ARG A 277 5.56 -0.84 -16.87
CA ARG A 277 5.83 0.38 -17.66
C ARG A 277 4.52 1.13 -17.97
N PRO A 278 4.58 2.36 -18.50
CA PRO A 278 3.41 3.04 -19.04
C PRO A 278 2.68 2.16 -20.06
N GLY A 279 1.37 1.96 -19.88
CA GLY A 279 0.54 1.03 -20.67
C GLY A 279 0.56 -0.44 -20.23
N HIS A 280 1.14 -0.77 -19.08
CA HIS A 280 1.11 -2.13 -18.53
C HIS A 280 0.10 -2.27 -17.40
N HIS A 281 -0.51 -3.45 -17.36
CA HIS A 281 -1.38 -3.86 -16.28
C HIS A 281 -0.64 -4.76 -15.28
N LEU A 282 -0.81 -4.48 -13.99
CA LEU A 282 -0.51 -5.40 -12.90
C LEU A 282 -1.59 -6.48 -12.92
N SER A 283 -1.28 -7.65 -13.50
CA SER A 283 -2.07 -8.84 -13.30
C SER A 283 -1.52 -9.62 -12.11
N VAL A 284 -2.39 -9.99 -11.17
CA VAL A 284 -2.08 -10.93 -10.11
C VAL A 284 -2.93 -12.17 -10.33
N THR A 285 -2.39 -13.16 -11.02
CA THR A 285 -3.01 -14.49 -11.16
C THR A 285 -2.69 -15.35 -9.96
N HIS A 286 -3.69 -15.96 -9.34
CA HIS A 286 -3.45 -17.05 -8.41
C HIS A 286 -3.82 -18.39 -9.08
N ALA A 287 -2.85 -19.25 -9.35
CA ALA A 287 -3.06 -20.62 -9.83
C ALA A 287 -2.84 -21.61 -8.68
N VAL A 288 -3.65 -22.69 -8.59
CA VAL A 288 -3.53 -23.67 -7.53
C VAL A 288 -3.44 -25.10 -8.03
N GLY A 289 -2.32 -25.74 -7.69
CA GLY A 289 -2.20 -27.20 -7.64
C GLY A 289 -2.89 -27.75 -6.39
N VAL A 290 -3.83 -28.68 -6.61
CA VAL A 290 -4.59 -29.36 -5.55
C VAL A 290 -3.65 -30.24 -4.72
N GLU A 291 -3.44 -29.92 -3.44
CA GLU A 291 -2.90 -30.89 -2.48
C GLU A 291 -3.85 -31.08 -1.30
N ARG A 292 -4.42 -32.28 -1.21
CA ARG A 292 -5.30 -32.69 -0.11
C ARG A 292 -4.44 -33.03 1.11
N SER A 293 -4.58 -32.30 2.22
CA SER A 293 -4.21 -32.83 3.53
C SER A 293 -5.16 -32.42 4.67
N ASN A 294 -5.87 -33.44 5.16
CA ASN A 294 -6.50 -33.73 6.48
C ASN A 294 -7.16 -32.60 7.32
N PRO A 295 -8.46 -32.71 7.68
CA PRO A 295 -9.17 -31.72 8.47
C PRO A 295 -9.11 -32.04 9.97
N ALA A 296 -8.51 -31.17 10.80
CA ALA A 296 -8.85 -31.06 12.21
C ALA A 296 -8.29 -29.77 12.83
N ARG A 297 -9.08 -28.68 12.81
CA ARG A 297 -9.19 -27.69 13.91
C ARG A 297 -10.30 -26.70 13.56
N ALA A 298 -11.53 -27.05 13.95
CA ALA A 298 -12.62 -26.08 13.99
C ALA A 298 -12.38 -25.14 15.18
N PHE A 299 -12.13 -23.86 14.91
CA PHE A 299 -12.22 -22.80 15.91
C PHE A 299 -13.67 -22.31 15.97
N ALA A 300 -14.32 -22.43 17.13
CA ALA A 300 -15.61 -21.82 17.41
C ALA A 300 -15.41 -20.34 17.77
N PRO A 301 -16.25 -19.41 17.26
CA PRO A 301 -16.12 -17.99 17.58
C PRO A 301 -16.72 -17.69 18.97
N THR A 302 -15.89 -17.14 19.87
CA THR A 302 -16.35 -16.59 21.14
C THR A 302 -16.94 -15.20 20.91
N LEU A 303 -18.27 -15.11 20.92
CA LEU A 303 -19.03 -13.86 20.98
C LEU A 303 -18.90 -13.24 22.38
N CYS A 304 -18.14 -12.16 22.53
CA CYS A 304 -18.21 -11.29 23.69
C CYS A 304 -19.52 -10.48 23.66
N ARG A 305 -20.57 -10.99 24.33
CA ARG A 305 -21.75 -10.21 24.71
C ARG A 305 -21.51 -9.58 26.08
N SER A 306 -21.37 -8.26 26.14
CA SER A 306 -21.42 -7.48 27.38
C SER A 306 -22.88 -7.28 27.80
N GLY A 307 -23.38 -8.17 28.65
CA GLY A 307 -24.66 -7.99 29.36
C GLY A 307 -24.42 -7.36 30.73
N ARG A 308 -24.97 -6.17 30.97
CA ARG A 308 -25.31 -5.72 32.34
C ARG A 308 -26.41 -6.61 32.92
N PRO A 309 -26.46 -6.77 34.24
CA PRO A 309 -27.69 -6.35 34.91
C PRO A 309 -27.47 -5.51 36.16
N SER A 310 -28.58 -4.87 36.52
CA SER A 310 -28.86 -3.91 37.56
C SER A 310 -29.04 -4.50 38.96
N SER A 311 -28.68 -3.68 39.96
CA SER A 311 -29.40 -3.36 41.21
C SER A 311 -29.63 -4.41 42.33
N SER A 312 -29.64 -3.86 43.56
CA SER A 312 -30.06 -4.40 44.87
C SER A 312 -29.05 -5.33 45.57
N GLY A 313 -28.76 -5.26 46.86
CA GLY A 313 -29.32 -4.52 48.00
C GLY A 313 -29.05 -5.34 49.27
N CYS A 314 -28.85 -4.68 50.40
CA CYS A 314 -28.86 -5.19 51.79
C CYS A 314 -27.75 -6.14 52.27
N GLY A 315 -27.13 -5.76 53.38
CA GLY A 315 -26.18 -6.55 54.18
C GLY A 315 -25.16 -5.65 54.87
#